data_AF-A0A1Q3LGM7-F1
#
_entry.id   AF-A0A1Q3LGM7-F1
#
_cell.length_a   1.000
_cell.length_b   1.000
_cell.length_c   1.000
_cell.angle_alpha   90.00
_cell.angle_beta   90.00
_cell.angle_gamma   90.00
#
_symmetry.space_group_name_H-M   'P 1'
#
loop_
_entity.id
_entity.type
_entity.pdbx_description
1 polymer ?
#
loop_
_entity_poly.entity_id
_entity_poly.type
_entity_poly.pdbx_seq_one_letter_code
_entity_poly.pdbx_strand_id
1 'polypeptide(L)'
;MTALEQAHYTWERREYLDEQGRLDAAIALAEWGVLSARQISAITGVQWWKAAENSKKTDRTGGRLNPETLPDLMALSQARARGEMAPDAARRILEGGTTATVASRLTNVPETTLKRWAARKPKEEAA
;
A
#
# COMPACT_ATOMS: atom_id res chain seq x y z
N MET A 1 -13.72 -4.63 -5.00
CA MET A 1 -12.79 -3.86 -4.16
C MET A 1 -11.59 -4.75 -3.86
N THR A 2 -10.37 -4.27 -4.04
CA THR A 2 -9.11 -4.96 -3.70
C THR A 2 -8.61 -4.55 -2.32
N ALA A 3 -7.65 -5.29 -1.75
CA ALA A 3 -6.99 -4.91 -0.50
C ALA A 3 -6.35 -3.50 -0.57
N LEU A 4 -5.80 -3.14 -1.74
CA LEU A 4 -5.20 -1.82 -1.95
C LEU A 4 -6.26 -0.71 -2.01
N GLU A 5 -7.37 -0.93 -2.73
CA GLU A 5 -8.48 0.03 -2.80
C GLU A 5 -9.07 0.30 -1.42
N GLN A 6 -9.27 -0.76 -0.62
CA GLN A 6 -9.77 -0.63 0.74
C GLN A 6 -8.76 0.07 1.66
N ALA A 7 -7.47 -0.24 1.54
CA ALA A 7 -6.42 0.42 2.32
C ALA A 7 -6.37 1.93 2.03
N HIS A 8 -6.42 2.30 0.74
CA HIS A 8 -6.48 3.69 0.32
C HIS A 8 -7.72 4.40 0.85
N TYR A 9 -8.91 3.82 0.63
CA TYR A 9 -10.19 4.36 1.12
C TYR A 9 -10.16 4.60 2.64
N THR A 10 -9.65 3.63 3.40
CA THR A 10 -9.56 3.69 4.85
C THR A 10 -8.62 4.79 5.30
N TRP A 11 -7.43 4.87 4.68
CA TRP A 11 -6.43 5.88 5.01
C TRP A 11 -6.94 7.30 4.78
N GLU A 12 -7.59 7.55 3.63
CA GLU A 12 -8.17 8.87 3.31
C GLU A 12 -9.25 9.31 4.30
N ARG A 13 -9.99 8.35 4.87
CA ARG A 13 -11.17 8.63 5.71
C ARG A 13 -10.94 8.45 7.20
N ARG A 14 -9.77 7.97 7.62
CA ARG A 14 -9.51 7.57 9.01
C ARG A 14 -9.78 8.67 10.05
N GLU A 15 -9.63 9.94 9.67
CA GLU A 15 -9.88 11.09 10.56
C GLU A 15 -11.37 11.38 10.78
N TYR A 16 -12.22 10.88 9.88
CA TYR A 16 -13.68 10.99 9.97
C TYR A 16 -14.34 9.75 10.59
N LEU A 17 -13.55 8.70 10.84
CA LEU A 17 -14.00 7.48 11.50
C LEU A 17 -13.80 7.61 13.01
N ASP A 18 -14.80 7.19 13.78
CA ASP A 18 -14.65 7.02 15.22
C ASP A 18 -13.75 5.81 15.55
N GLU A 19 -13.55 5.51 16.84
CA GLU A 19 -12.71 4.37 17.23
C GLU A 19 -13.25 3.05 16.69
N GLN A 20 -14.57 2.84 16.76
CA GLN A 20 -15.18 1.60 16.29
C GLN A 20 -15.05 1.46 14.77
N GLY A 21 -15.32 2.52 14.00
CA GLY A 21 -15.18 2.50 12.55
C GLY A 21 -13.74 2.26 12.09
N ARG A 22 -12.75 2.79 12.82
CA ARG A 22 -11.33 2.47 12.55
C ARG A 22 -11.00 1.01 12.87
N LEU A 23 -11.57 0.45 13.94
CA LEU A 23 -11.41 -0.96 14.29
C LEU A 23 -12.05 -1.88 13.25
N ASP A 24 -13.28 -1.59 12.82
CA ASP A 24 -13.98 -2.36 11.79
C ASP A 24 -13.20 -2.32 10.46
N ALA A 25 -12.67 -1.16 10.08
CA ALA A 25 -11.80 -1.03 8.92
C ALA A 25 -10.49 -1.83 9.07
N ALA A 26 -9.90 -1.84 10.27
CA ALA A 26 -8.71 -2.63 10.56
C ALA A 26 -8.98 -4.14 10.44
N ILE A 27 -10.11 -4.62 10.98
CA ILE A 27 -10.55 -6.02 10.86
C ILE A 27 -10.71 -6.38 9.39
N ALA A 28 -11.46 -5.57 8.64
CA ALA A 28 -11.73 -5.83 7.24
C ALA A 28 -10.44 -5.82 6.38
N LEU A 29 -9.45 -4.98 6.71
CA LEU A 29 -8.11 -5.04 6.09
C LEU A 29 -7.34 -6.31 6.46
N ALA A 30 -7.47 -6.78 7.70
CA ALA A 30 -6.81 -7.97 8.20
C ALA A 30 -7.36 -9.26 7.55
N GLU A 31 -8.64 -9.26 7.16
CA GLU A 31 -9.27 -10.38 6.47
C GLU A 31 -8.67 -10.68 5.10
N TRP A 32 -8.11 -9.69 4.41
CA TRP A 32 -7.41 -9.88 3.14
C TRP A 32 -6.13 -10.72 3.29
N GLY A 33 -5.54 -10.79 4.48
CA GLY A 33 -4.31 -11.56 4.74
C GLY A 33 -3.04 -11.01 4.05
N VAL A 34 -3.10 -9.88 3.36
CA VAL A 34 -1.96 -9.31 2.61
C VAL A 34 -1.07 -8.43 3.50
N LEU A 35 -1.71 -7.59 4.32
CA LEU A 35 -1.05 -6.59 5.17
C LEU A 35 -0.73 -7.17 6.55
N SER A 36 0.40 -6.75 7.12
CA SER A 36 0.72 -7.06 8.52
C SER A 36 -0.01 -6.12 9.48
N ALA A 37 -0.18 -6.55 10.74
CA ALA A 37 -0.81 -5.73 11.78
C ALA A 37 -0.18 -4.33 11.94
N ARG A 38 1.16 -4.20 11.75
CA ARG A 38 1.84 -2.89 11.77
C ARG A 38 1.47 -2.00 10.59
N GLN A 39 1.29 -2.59 9.40
CA GLN A 39 0.87 -1.85 8.22
C GLN A 39 -0.60 -1.42 8.35
N ILE A 40 -1.46 -2.31 8.85
CA ILE A 40 -2.86 -2.01 9.15
C ILE A 40 -2.96 -0.90 10.18
N SER A 41 -2.15 -0.95 11.24
CA SER A 41 -2.04 0.11 12.24
C SER A 41 -1.65 1.45 11.63
N ALA A 42 -0.65 1.48 10.73
CA ALA A 42 -0.25 2.70 10.05
C ALA A 42 -1.35 3.29 9.14
N ILE A 43 -2.17 2.43 8.52
CA ILE A 43 -3.30 2.83 7.66
C ILE A 43 -4.44 3.40 8.50
N THR A 44 -4.87 2.65 9.51
CA THR A 44 -6.11 2.88 10.27
C THR A 44 -5.93 3.81 11.46
N GLY A 45 -4.71 3.91 12.01
CA GLY A 45 -4.43 4.57 13.28
C GLY A 45 -4.79 3.73 14.52
N VAL A 46 -5.29 2.49 14.33
CA VAL A 46 -5.55 1.56 15.44
C VAL A 46 -4.24 1.00 15.97
N GLN A 47 -4.17 0.74 17.27
CA GLN A 47 -3.00 0.10 17.88
C GLN A 47 -2.75 -1.28 17.28
N TRP A 48 -1.48 -1.59 16.98
CA TRP A 48 -1.12 -2.79 16.21
C TRP A 48 -1.57 -4.11 16.85
N TRP A 49 -1.64 -4.19 18.19
CA TRP A 49 -2.09 -5.41 18.88
C TRP A 49 -3.58 -5.68 18.67
N LYS A 50 -4.43 -4.64 18.67
CA LYS A 50 -5.87 -4.77 18.34
C LYS A 50 -6.07 -5.28 16.90
N ALA A 51 -5.22 -4.82 15.97
CA ALA A 51 -5.22 -5.31 14.59
C ALA A 51 -4.68 -6.76 14.47
N ALA A 52 -3.73 -7.14 15.32
CA ALA A 52 -3.13 -8.47 15.31
C ALA A 52 -4.10 -9.56 15.77
N GLU A 53 -4.95 -9.28 16.76
CA GLU A 53 -5.99 -10.19 17.26
C GLU A 53 -6.95 -10.67 16.15
N ASN A 54 -7.16 -9.82 15.13
CA ASN A 54 -8.08 -10.08 14.03
C ASN A 54 -7.37 -10.47 12.72
N SER A 55 -6.04 -10.55 12.72
CA SER A 55 -5.24 -10.80 11.53
C SER A 55 -5.16 -12.28 11.18
N LYS A 56 -5.67 -12.63 9.99
CA LYS A 56 -5.52 -13.98 9.42
C LYS A 56 -4.13 -14.25 8.85
N LYS A 57 -3.28 -13.22 8.74
CA LYS A 57 -1.92 -13.34 8.20
C LYS A 57 -0.99 -14.05 9.19
N THR A 58 -0.57 -15.26 8.85
CA THR A 58 0.41 -16.07 9.60
C THR A 58 1.85 -15.83 9.16
N ASP A 59 2.05 -15.41 7.90
CA ASP A 59 3.37 -15.39 7.31
C ASP A 59 4.15 -14.13 7.69
N ARG A 60 5.41 -14.33 8.10
CA ARG A 60 6.39 -13.26 8.38
C ARG A 60 6.94 -12.62 7.10
N THR A 61 6.11 -12.46 6.07
CA THR A 61 6.53 -11.75 4.84
C THR A 61 6.65 -10.26 5.15
N GLY A 62 7.88 -9.88 5.52
CA GLY A 62 8.28 -8.55 5.98
C GLY A 62 8.14 -7.45 4.93
N GLY A 63 8.65 -6.28 5.26
CA GLY A 63 8.58 -5.09 4.42
C GLY A 63 7.85 -3.94 5.11
N ARG A 64 8.16 -2.73 4.66
CA ARG A 64 7.59 -1.49 5.18
C ARG A 64 6.55 -0.96 4.20
N LEU A 65 5.45 -0.44 4.73
CA LEU A 65 4.48 0.38 4.01
C LEU A 65 4.54 1.78 4.63
N ASN A 66 4.74 2.81 3.81
CA ASN A 66 4.38 4.18 4.16
C ASN A 66 2.96 4.46 3.64
N PRO A 67 1.96 4.70 4.51
CA PRO A 67 0.59 5.01 4.09
C PRO A 67 0.48 6.19 3.12
N GLU A 68 1.38 7.17 3.19
CA GLU A 68 1.39 8.32 2.28
C GLU A 68 1.62 7.93 0.82
N THR A 69 2.16 6.73 0.56
CA THR A 69 2.37 6.21 -0.80
C THR A 69 1.17 5.45 -1.37
N LEU A 70 0.06 5.32 -0.63
CA LEU A 70 -1.14 4.62 -1.09
C LEU A 70 -1.74 5.22 -2.37
N PRO A 71 -1.80 6.56 -2.57
CA PRO A 71 -2.28 7.14 -3.83
C PRO A 71 -1.40 6.73 -5.03
N ASP A 72 -0.07 6.70 -4.85
CA ASP A 72 0.84 6.26 -5.89
C ASP A 72 0.73 4.76 -6.18
N LEU A 73 0.51 3.94 -5.15
CA LEU A 73 0.23 2.51 -5.31
C LEU A 73 -1.05 2.30 -6.13
N MET A 74 -2.11 3.08 -5.87
CA MET A 74 -3.35 3.08 -6.64
C MET A 74 -3.10 3.46 -8.10
N ALA A 75 -2.39 4.57 -8.35
CA ALA A 75 -2.05 5.02 -9.70
C ALA A 75 -1.24 3.96 -10.46
N LEU A 76 -0.27 3.33 -9.80
CA LEU A 76 0.55 2.26 -10.35
C LEU A 76 -0.28 1.00 -10.70
N SER A 77 -1.19 0.60 -9.81
CA SER A 77 -2.09 -0.54 -10.05
C SER A 77 -3.03 -0.29 -11.23
N GLN A 78 -3.59 0.91 -11.33
CA GLN A 78 -4.45 1.31 -12.44
C GLN A 78 -3.68 1.39 -13.77
N ALA A 79 -2.48 1.98 -13.78
CA ALA A 79 -1.63 1.99 -14.96
C ALA A 79 -1.31 0.56 -15.42
N ARG A 80 -1.00 -0.34 -14.48
CA ARG A 80 -0.76 -1.75 -14.79
C ARG A 80 -1.99 -2.42 -15.42
N ALA A 81 -3.19 -2.15 -14.91
CA ALA A 81 -4.44 -2.68 -15.45
C ALA A 81 -4.70 -2.19 -16.89
N ARG A 82 -4.26 -0.99 -17.24
CA ARG A 82 -4.31 -0.44 -18.61
C ARG A 82 -3.16 -0.90 -19.51
N GLY A 83 -2.21 -1.68 -18.99
CA GLY A 83 -1.00 -2.08 -19.74
C GLY A 83 0.04 -0.96 -19.88
N GLU A 84 -0.11 0.13 -19.13
CA GLU A 84 0.79 1.28 -19.13
C GLU A 84 1.95 1.11 -18.13
N MET A 85 2.99 1.91 -18.33
CA MET A 85 4.07 2.07 -17.37
C MET A 85 3.82 3.30 -16.50
N ALA A 86 4.14 3.23 -15.21
CA ALA A 86 4.11 4.39 -14.31
C ALA A 86 5.44 4.54 -13.54
N PRO A 87 6.53 4.98 -14.21
CA PRO A 87 7.85 5.09 -13.58
C PRO A 87 7.90 6.09 -12.42
N ASP A 88 7.20 7.23 -12.55
CA ASP A 88 7.16 8.25 -11.49
C ASP A 88 6.47 7.74 -10.23
N ALA A 89 5.34 7.03 -10.38
CA ALA A 89 4.65 6.41 -9.25
C ALA A 89 5.54 5.35 -8.58
N ALA A 90 6.18 4.48 -9.37
CA ALA A 90 7.13 3.50 -8.83
C ALA A 90 8.27 4.15 -8.04
N ARG A 91 8.81 5.27 -8.53
CA ARG A 91 9.85 6.04 -7.83
C ARG A 91 9.34 6.60 -6.50
N ARG A 92 8.22 7.36 -6.52
CA ARG A 92 7.64 7.97 -5.31
C ARG A 92 7.30 6.94 -4.23
N ILE A 93 6.82 5.76 -4.62
CA ILE A 93 6.53 4.66 -3.68
C ILE A 93 7.81 4.20 -2.95
N LEU A 94 8.89 3.96 -3.69
CA LEU A 94 10.14 3.43 -3.12
C LEU A 94 10.89 4.51 -2.31
N GLU A 95 10.97 5.73 -2.82
CA GLU A 95 11.58 6.87 -2.13
C GLU A 95 10.78 7.27 -0.88
N GLY A 96 9.45 7.15 -0.95
CA GLY A 96 8.55 7.36 0.19
C GLY A 96 8.65 6.29 1.28
N GLY A 97 9.48 5.25 1.11
CA GLY A 97 9.77 4.27 2.15
C GLY A 97 8.87 3.03 2.15
N THR A 98 8.01 2.86 1.13
CA THR A 98 7.33 1.58 0.90
C THR A 98 8.29 0.63 0.20
N THR A 99 8.51 -0.54 0.77
CA THR A 99 9.40 -1.56 0.19
C THR A 99 8.83 -2.14 -1.09
N ALA A 100 9.70 -2.46 -2.05
CA ALA A 100 9.31 -3.07 -3.33
C ALA A 100 8.48 -4.36 -3.15
N THR A 101 8.80 -5.18 -2.15
CA THR A 101 8.05 -6.40 -1.82
C THR A 101 6.60 -6.12 -1.39
N VAL A 102 6.35 -5.03 -0.67
CA VAL A 102 4.99 -4.64 -0.28
C VAL A 102 4.25 -4.05 -1.47
N ALA A 103 4.90 -3.14 -2.20
CA ALA A 103 4.33 -2.55 -3.42
C ALA A 103 3.96 -3.61 -4.46
N SER A 104 4.83 -4.62 -4.66
CA SER A 104 4.60 -5.71 -5.60
C SER A 104 3.36 -6.52 -5.25
N ARG A 105 3.19 -6.86 -3.96
CA ARG A 105 2.02 -7.59 -3.47
C ARG A 105 0.71 -6.82 -3.65
N LEU A 106 0.73 -5.51 -3.42
CA LEU A 106 -0.48 -4.69 -3.51
C LEU A 106 -0.85 -4.33 -4.95
N THR A 107 0.12 -4.18 -5.84
CA THR A 107 -0.11 -3.71 -7.22
C THR A 107 -0.05 -4.80 -8.29
N ASN A 108 0.39 -6.00 -7.91
CA ASN A 108 0.68 -7.11 -8.82
C ASN A 108 1.73 -6.76 -9.90
N VAL A 109 2.62 -5.80 -9.61
CA VAL A 109 3.78 -5.46 -10.44
C VAL A 109 5.02 -6.13 -9.86
N PRO A 110 5.81 -6.92 -10.62
CA PRO A 110 6.97 -7.62 -10.07
C PRO A 110 8.00 -6.66 -9.44
N GLU A 111 8.63 -7.05 -8.33
CA GLU A 111 9.65 -6.23 -7.64
C GLU A 111 10.77 -5.74 -8.55
N THR A 112 11.26 -6.62 -9.43
CA THR A 112 12.31 -6.29 -10.40
C THR A 112 11.86 -5.21 -11.38
N THR A 113 10.57 -5.22 -11.75
CA THR A 113 9.97 -4.19 -12.60
C THR A 113 9.85 -2.86 -11.86
N LEU A 114 9.40 -2.88 -10.61
CA LEU A 114 9.34 -1.67 -9.76
C LEU A 114 10.70 -1.01 -9.61
N LYS A 115 11.72 -1.78 -9.24
CA LYS A 115 13.11 -1.28 -9.09
C LYS A 115 13.64 -0.71 -10.40
N ARG A 116 13.41 -1.41 -11.52
CA ARG A 116 13.81 -0.94 -12.86
C ARG A 116 13.11 0.35 -13.26
N TRP A 117 11.81 0.47 -12.98
CA TRP A 117 11.03 1.66 -13.29
C TRP A 117 11.46 2.85 -12.44
N ALA A 118 11.65 2.65 -11.13
CA ALA A 118 12.12 3.69 -10.22
C ALA A 118 13.53 4.19 -10.57
N ALA A 119 14.40 3.33 -11.09
CA ALA A 119 15.75 3.69 -11.52
C ALA A 119 15.79 4.48 -12.84
N ARG A 120 14.68 4.57 -13.59
CA ARG A 120 14.63 5.41 -14.79
C ARG A 120 14.61 6.88 -14.36
N LYS A 121 15.60 7.63 -14.85
CA LYS A 121 15.56 9.10 -14.75
C LYS A 121 14.26 9.59 -15.38
N PRO A 122 13.55 10.56 -14.76
CA PRO A 122 12.49 11.26 -15.47
C PRO A 122 13.08 11.78 -16.77
N LYS A 123 12.33 11.69 -17.86
CA LYS A 123 12.68 12.43 -19.07
C LYS A 123 12.71 13.89 -18.60
N GLU A 124 13.89 14.50 -18.53
CA GLU A 124 13.97 15.95 -18.44
C GLU A 124 13.11 16.45 -19.60
N GLU A 125 11.99 17.08 -19.28
CA GLU A 125 11.20 17.78 -20.29
C GLU A 125 12.17 18.75 -20.92
N ALA A 126 12.50 18.51 -22.19
CA ALA A 126 13.38 19.37 -22.96
C ALA A 126 12.74 20.75 -22.97
N ALA A 127 13.26 21.62 -22.10
CA ALA A 127 12.97 23.04 -22.07
C ALA A 127 13.54 23.72 -23.32
#